data_AF-A0A941PVS5-F1
#
_entry.id   AF-A0A941PVS5-F1
#
_cell.length_a   1.000
_cell.length_b   1.000
_cell.length_c   1.000
_cell.angle_alpha   90.00
_cell.angle_beta   90.00
_cell.angle_gamma   90.00
#
_symmetry.space_group_name_H-M   'P 1'
#
loop_
_entity.id
_entity.type
_entity.pdbx_description
1 polymer ?
#
loop_
_entity_poly.entity_id
_entity_poly.type
_entity_poly.pdbx_seq_one_letter_code
_entity_poly.pdbx_strand_id
1 'polypeptide(L)'
;MNTTKKLRLGPLPKTESVKLTFACPASLKAELDRYAAAYAQVYGEAVDAATLIPHMLEAFMAGDRGFRRGDAKRKAPAPSARPPSAGTT
;
A
#
# COMPACT_ATOMS: atom_id res chain seq x y z
N MET A 1 -26.71 -5.37 39.61
CA MET A 1 -26.79 -5.99 38.26
C MET A 1 -26.79 -4.85 37.25
N ASN A 2 -25.62 -4.49 36.73
CA ASN A 2 -25.44 -3.24 36.00
C ASN A 2 -25.23 -3.59 34.53
N THR A 3 -26.30 -3.48 33.75
CA THR A 3 -26.36 -3.77 32.32
C THR A 3 -25.48 -2.80 31.54
N THR A 4 -24.29 -3.26 31.18
CA THR A 4 -23.38 -2.59 30.25
C THR A 4 -24.05 -2.44 28.88
N LYS A 5 -24.52 -1.22 28.59
CA LYS A 5 -25.03 -0.80 27.29
C LYS A 5 -23.93 -1.06 26.23
N LYS A 6 -24.08 -2.12 25.43
CA LYS A 6 -23.20 -2.39 24.28
C LYS A 6 -23.24 -1.18 23.35
N LEU A 7 -22.13 -0.47 23.24
CA LEU A 7 -21.94 0.58 22.25
C LEU A 7 -22.13 -0.02 20.85
N ARG A 8 -22.89 0.67 19.98
CA ARG A 8 -23.16 0.24 18.59
C ARG A 8 -21.91 0.31 17.70
N LEU A 9 -20.85 0.93 18.19
CA LEU A 9 -19.54 0.92 17.57
C LEU A 9 -18.79 -0.32 18.08
N GLY A 10 -18.57 -1.29 17.20
CA GLY A 10 -17.61 -2.36 17.47
C GLY A 10 -16.20 -1.79 17.68
N PRO A 11 -15.23 -2.61 18.14
CA PRO A 11 -13.85 -2.17 18.28
C PRO A 11 -13.39 -1.54 16.95
N LEU A 12 -12.90 -0.30 17.02
CA LEU A 12 -12.40 0.43 15.86
C LEU A 12 -11.27 -0.36 15.19
N PRO A 13 -11.16 -0.34 13.85
CA PRO A 13 -10.04 -0.96 13.15
C PRO A 13 -8.73 -0.38 13.70
N LYS A 14 -7.79 -1.27 14.02
CA LYS A 14 -6.45 -0.87 14.44
C LYS A 14 -5.73 -0.30 13.23
N THR A 15 -5.60 1.02 13.17
CA THR A 15 -4.71 1.67 12.19
C THR A 15 -3.28 1.43 12.64
N GLU A 16 -2.65 0.38 12.11
CA GLU A 16 -1.23 0.11 12.35
C GLU A 16 -0.40 1.05 11.47
N SER A 17 0.30 1.99 12.09
CA SER A 17 1.29 2.84 11.42
C SER A 17 2.69 2.33 11.75
N VAL A 18 3.46 1.98 10.73
CA VAL A 18 4.86 1.54 10.89
C VAL A 18 5.77 2.71 10.59
N LYS A 19 6.59 3.11 11.56
CA LYS A 19 7.66 4.11 11.34
C LYS A 19 8.89 3.41 10.77
N LEU A 20 9.32 3.82 9.58
CA LEU A 20 10.58 3.40 8.98
C LEU A 20 11.62 4.51 9.11
N THR A 21 12.83 4.16 9.54
CA THR A 21 14.00 5.05 9.53
C THR A 21 15.00 4.52 8.52
N PHE A 22 15.45 5.36 7.58
CA PHE A 22 16.49 5.01 6.62
C PHE A 22 17.53 6.13 6.52
N ALA A 23 18.76 5.76 6.16
CA ALA A 23 19.79 6.74 5.86
C ALA A 23 19.53 7.30 4.45
N CYS A 24 19.11 8.58 4.39
CA CYS A 24 18.92 9.29 3.13
C CYS A 24 20.23 10.00 2.73
N PRO A 25 20.83 9.70 1.57
CA PRO A 25 21.97 10.45 1.06
C PRO A 25 21.63 11.94 0.92
N ALA A 26 22.58 12.83 1.21
CA ALA A 26 22.36 14.28 1.16
C ALA A 26 21.88 14.75 -0.24
N SER A 27 22.43 14.18 -1.30
CA SER A 27 22.00 14.46 -2.68
C SER A 27 20.53 14.13 -2.93
N LEU A 28 20.07 12.98 -2.41
CA LEU A 28 18.68 12.56 -2.55
C LEU A 28 17.73 13.47 -1.75
N LYS A 29 18.12 13.88 -0.54
CA LYS A 29 17.34 14.85 0.25
C LYS A 29 17.18 16.17 -0.50
N ALA A 30 18.24 16.69 -1.11
CA ALA A 30 18.19 17.92 -1.90
C ALA A 30 17.32 17.80 -3.17
N GLU A 31 17.23 16.60 -3.78
CA GLU A 31 16.28 16.35 -4.87
C GLU A 31 14.84 16.30 -4.39
N LEU A 32 14.58 15.63 -3.26
CA LEU A 32 13.25 15.58 -2.65
C LEU A 32 12.75 16.98 -2.24
N ASP A 33 13.62 17.83 -1.71
CA ASP A 33 13.28 19.21 -1.35
C ASP A 33 12.96 20.07 -2.58
N ARG A 34 13.72 19.91 -3.66
CA ARG A 34 13.41 20.57 -4.94
C ARG A 34 12.09 20.09 -5.52
N TYR A 35 11.82 18.79 -5.43
CA TYR A 35 10.55 18.22 -5.88
C TYR A 35 9.36 18.74 -5.06
N ALA A 36 9.50 18.80 -3.73
CA ALA A 36 8.51 19.38 -2.84
C ALA A 36 8.22 20.86 -3.17
N ALA A 37 9.27 21.65 -3.41
CA ALA A 37 9.11 23.03 -3.84
C ALA A 37 8.39 23.13 -5.20
N ALA A 38 8.74 22.30 -6.18
CA ALA A 38 8.07 22.27 -7.47
C ALA A 38 6.59 21.84 -7.35
N TYR A 39 6.29 20.87 -6.49
CA TYR A 39 4.93 20.45 -6.19
C TYR A 39 4.11 21.61 -5.61
N ALA A 40 4.68 22.37 -4.68
CA ALA A 40 4.04 23.55 -4.10
C ALA A 40 3.76 24.65 -5.13
N GLN A 41 4.64 24.83 -6.12
CA GLN A 41 4.37 25.78 -7.21
C GLN A 41 3.19 25.37 -8.09
N VAL A 42 3.00 24.06 -8.31
CA VAL A 42 1.92 23.55 -9.16
C VAL A 42 0.58 23.52 -8.43
N TYR A 43 0.56 23.08 -7.18
CA TYR A 43 -0.68 22.86 -6.42
C TYR A 43 -0.99 23.96 -5.40
N GLY A 44 -0.09 24.93 -5.23
CA GLY A 44 -0.27 26.06 -4.31
C GLY A 44 -0.14 25.72 -2.83
N GLU A 45 0.20 24.47 -2.50
CA GLU A 45 0.33 24.00 -1.11
C GLU A 45 1.77 23.55 -0.84
N ALA A 46 2.39 24.15 0.19
CA ALA A 46 3.71 23.76 0.63
C ALA A 46 3.64 22.41 1.36
N VAL A 47 4.17 21.37 0.71
CA VAL A 47 4.14 20.00 1.22
C VAL A 47 5.57 19.55 1.50
N ASP A 48 5.82 18.92 2.65
CA ASP A 48 7.16 18.43 3.00
C ASP A 48 7.50 17.12 2.25
N ALA A 49 8.77 16.93 1.92
CA ALA A 49 9.26 15.71 1.30
C ALA A 49 8.85 14.44 2.08
N ALA A 50 8.83 14.47 3.42
CA ALA A 50 8.47 13.31 4.23
C ALA A 50 7.00 12.88 4.03
N THR A 51 6.14 13.79 3.62
CA THR A 51 4.72 13.50 3.31
C THR A 51 4.53 13.01 1.87
N LEU A 52 5.39 13.46 0.94
CA LEU A 52 5.37 12.99 -0.45
C LEU A 52 5.99 11.60 -0.60
N ILE A 53 7.03 11.28 0.18
CA ILE A 53 7.78 10.02 0.09
C ILE A 53 6.86 8.78 0.10
N PRO A 54 5.91 8.62 1.06
CA PRO A 54 5.01 7.45 1.06
C PRO A 54 4.20 7.32 -0.24
N HIS A 55 3.66 8.43 -0.75
CA HIS A 55 2.88 8.43 -1.99
C HIS A 55 3.74 8.13 -3.22
N MET A 56 4.96 8.65 -3.27
CA MET A 56 5.92 8.36 -4.34
C MET A 56 6.30 6.88 -4.34
N LEU A 57 6.54 6.29 -3.17
CA LEU A 57 6.88 4.87 -3.03
C LEU A 57 5.70 3.97 -3.40
N GLU A 58 4.48 4.35 -3.02
CA GLU A 58 3.26 3.62 -3.39
C GLU A 58 3.07 3.63 -4.91
N ALA A 59 3.17 4.81 -5.55
CA ALA A 59 3.09 4.94 -7.01
C ALA A 59 4.19 4.14 -7.72
N PHE A 60 5.41 4.16 -7.19
CA PHE A 60 6.53 3.38 -7.70
C PHE A 60 6.24 1.86 -7.63
N MET A 61 5.83 1.35 -6.47
CA MET A 61 5.47 -0.07 -6.30
C MET A 61 4.28 -0.48 -7.17
N ALA A 62 3.28 0.40 -7.32
CA ALA A 62 2.13 0.16 -8.20
C ALA A 62 2.53 0.14 -9.70
N GLY A 63 3.52 0.93 -10.09
CA GLY A 63 4.04 1.01 -11.46
C GLY A 63 4.98 -0.14 -11.84
N ASP A 64 5.65 -0.77 -10.87
CA ASP A 64 6.60 -1.85 -11.13
C ASP A 64 5.90 -3.16 -11.53
N ARG A 65 5.77 -3.36 -12.86
CA ARG A 65 5.19 -4.57 -13.45
C ARG A 65 5.99 -5.84 -13.14
N GLY A 66 7.31 -5.71 -12.96
CA GLY A 66 8.19 -6.81 -12.61
C GLY A 66 7.90 -7.32 -11.20
N PHE A 67 7.72 -6.38 -10.27
CA PHE A 67 7.28 -6.66 -8.90
C PHE A 67 5.90 -7.33 -8.87
N ARG A 68 4.91 -6.75 -9.56
CA ARG A 68 3.51 -7.24 -9.56
C ARG A 68 3.32 -8.64 -10.16
N ARG A 69 4.19 -9.08 -11.08
CA ARG A 69 4.14 -10.45 -11.63
C ARG A 69 4.51 -11.52 -10.59
N GLY A 70 5.26 -11.16 -9.55
CA GLY A 70 5.61 -12.06 -8.45
C GLY A 70 4.40 -12.42 -7.56
N ASP A 71 3.50 -11.45 -7.33
CA ASP A 71 2.32 -11.64 -6.47
C ASP A 71 1.20 -12.44 -7.14
N ALA A 72 1.02 -12.27 -8.46
CA ALA A 72 0.01 -13.02 -9.22
C ALA A 72 0.24 -14.54 -9.19
N LYS A 73 1.50 -14.98 -9.05
CA LYS A 73 1.83 -16.41 -8.94
C LYS A 73 1.48 -17.01 -7.57
N ARG A 74 1.33 -16.18 -6.53
CA ARG A 74 0.96 -16.61 -5.16
C ARG A 74 -0.55 -16.62 -4.91
N LYS A 75 -1.35 -15.94 -5.74
CA LYS A 75 -2.81 -15.77 -5.52
C LYS A 75 -3.70 -16.47 -6.54
N ALA A 76 -3.19 -17.40 -7.34
CA ALA A 76 -4.04 -18.29 -8.12
C ALA A 76 -4.44 -19.49 -7.24
N PRO A 77 -5.70 -19.59 -6.74
CA PRO A 77 -6.21 -20.88 -6.33
C PRO A 77 -6.21 -21.77 -7.58
N ALA A 78 -5.63 -22.96 -7.45
CA ALA A 78 -5.61 -23.96 -8.52
C ALA A 78 -7.01 -24.12 -9.12
N PRO A 79 -7.16 -24.18 -10.46
CA PRO A 79 -8.44 -24.50 -11.05
C PRO A 79 -8.86 -25.88 -10.56
N SER A 80 -9.98 -25.93 -9.84
CA SER A 80 -10.58 -27.16 -9.34
C SER A 80 -10.73 -28.14 -10.50
N ALA A 81 -9.92 -29.20 -10.47
CA ALA A 81 -9.97 -30.28 -11.44
C ALA A 81 -11.34 -30.94 -11.33
N ARG A 82 -12.17 -30.73 -12.36
CA ARG A 82 -13.41 -31.48 -12.58
C ARG A 82 -13.02 -32.95 -12.83
N PRO A 83 -13.60 -33.94 -12.12
CA PRO A 83 -13.25 -35.33 -12.35
C PRO A 83 -13.81 -35.80 -13.71
N PRO A 84 -13.15 -36.73 -14.40
CA PRO A 84 -13.71 -37.34 -15.60
C PRO A 84 -14.88 -38.24 -15.22
N SER A 85 -16.06 -37.96 -15.77
CA SER A 85 -17.20 -38.87 -15.73
C SER A 85 -16.85 -40.13 -16.51
N ALA A 86 -16.78 -41.27 -15.82
CA ALA A 86 -16.81 -42.57 -16.49
C ALA A 86 -18.19 -42.74 -17.15
N GLY A 87 -18.19 -43.02 -18.46
CA GLY A 87 -19.38 -43.22 -19.27
C GLY A 87 -19.18 -44.39 -20.22
N THR A 88 -19.70 -45.53 -19.80
CA THR A 88 -19.93 -46.80 -20.50
C THR A 88 -20.29 -46.68 -21.98
N THR A 89 -19.60 -47.45 -22.83
CA THR A 89 -20.20 -48.24 -23.92
C THR A 89 -19.33 -49.47 -24.14
#